data_AF-A0A4Q6I746-F1
#
_entry.id   AF-A0A4Q6I746-F1
#
_cell.length_a   1.000
_cell.length_b   1.000
_cell.length_c   1.000
_cell.angle_alpha   90.00
_cell.angle_beta   90.00
_cell.angle_gamma   90.00
#
_symmetry.space_group_name_H-M   'P 1'
#
loop_
_entity.id
_entity.type
_entity.pdbx_description
1 polymer ?
#
loop_
_entity_poly.entity_id
_entity_poly.type
_entity_poly.pdbx_seq_one_letter_code
_entity_poly.pdbx_strand_id
1 'polypeptide(L)'
;MVVVAVVVALAAGGSVYALLDGGGSPDPGPTAVGTTGASTTSEPPTAESSSPTPSAAPSDGAIPAAYLGTWTTTIDNANGQHARRLTLQQGEVGDTVLSLTADGPAEDGGSYHCVFEAGLAEQPSADGPVRIGPSTVTVGEPATACTPGAATEITLQPDGRLQRVNATTGEKLTYRRQ
;
A
#
# COMPACT_ATOMS: atom_id res chain seq x y z
N MET A 1 45.96 -16.98 -14.96
CA MET A 1 45.18 -18.14 -15.46
C MET A 1 43.93 -18.27 -14.61
N VAL A 2 42.79 -17.80 -15.09
CA VAL A 2 41.48 -18.49 -15.17
C VAL A 2 40.61 -17.57 -16.04
N VAL A 3 40.21 -18.07 -17.22
CA VAL A 3 39.24 -17.42 -18.11
C VAL A 3 37.90 -18.09 -17.82
N VAL A 4 36.89 -17.34 -17.39
CA VAL A 4 35.53 -17.87 -17.26
C VAL A 4 34.62 -17.07 -18.18
N ALA A 5 34.38 -17.62 -19.36
CA ALA A 5 33.34 -17.18 -20.26
C ALA A 5 32.05 -17.90 -19.86
N VAL A 6 31.02 -17.15 -19.46
CA VAL A 6 29.67 -17.66 -19.28
C VAL A 6 28.84 -17.16 -20.46
N VAL A 7 28.53 -18.08 -21.38
CA VAL A 7 27.55 -17.89 -22.45
C VAL A 7 26.20 -18.33 -21.88
N VAL A 8 25.23 -17.41 -21.81
CA VAL A 8 23.83 -17.75 -21.58
C VAL A 8 23.07 -17.41 -22.84
N ALA A 9 22.62 -18.44 -23.54
CA ALA A 9 21.64 -18.36 -24.61
C ALA A 9 20.53 -19.35 -24.30
N LEU A 10 19.33 -18.86 -23.98
CA LEU A 10 18.10 -19.64 -24.08
C LEU A 10 17.01 -18.78 -24.70
N ALA A 11 16.45 -19.34 -25.75
CA ALA A 11 15.52 -18.74 -26.69
C ALA A 11 14.06 -18.97 -26.29
N ALA A 12 13.23 -18.03 -26.75
CA ALA A 12 11.90 -18.20 -27.33
C ALA A 12 10.77 -18.90 -26.53
N GLY A 13 9.62 -18.21 -26.48
CA GLY A 13 8.37 -18.77 -26.99
C GLY A 13 7.14 -18.63 -26.10
N GLY A 14 6.09 -17.97 -26.62
CA GLY A 14 4.70 -18.25 -26.23
C GLY A 14 3.74 -17.06 -26.11
N SER A 15 3.17 -16.58 -27.23
CA SER A 15 1.81 -16.01 -27.31
C SER A 15 0.77 -17.16 -27.16
N VAL A 16 -0.49 -17.02 -26.69
CA VAL A 16 -1.71 -16.46 -27.34
C VAL A 16 -2.92 -16.36 -26.37
N TYR A 17 -3.79 -15.35 -26.59
CA TYR A 17 -5.27 -15.18 -26.46
C TYR A 17 -6.13 -15.76 -25.30
N ALA A 18 -7.02 -14.91 -24.76
CA ALA A 18 -8.48 -15.03 -24.96
C ALA A 18 -9.21 -13.69 -24.72
N LEU A 19 -9.82 -13.16 -25.79
CA LEU A 19 -10.90 -12.18 -25.75
C LEU A 19 -12.16 -12.88 -25.22
N LEU A 20 -12.82 -12.34 -24.20
CA LEU A 20 -14.23 -12.64 -23.93
C LEU A 20 -15.05 -11.39 -24.21
N ASP A 21 -15.61 -11.34 -25.42
CA ASP A 21 -16.80 -10.57 -25.76
C ASP A 21 -18.00 -11.18 -25.04
N GLY A 22 -18.75 -10.34 -24.32
CA GLY A 22 -20.02 -10.67 -23.71
C GLY A 22 -20.93 -9.45 -23.75
N GLY A 23 -21.50 -9.18 -24.91
CA GLY A 23 -22.45 -8.10 -25.13
C GLY A 23 -23.84 -8.37 -24.55
N GLY A 24 -24.58 -7.29 -24.31
CA GLY A 24 -26.02 -7.33 -24.02
C GLY A 24 -26.52 -6.11 -23.25
N SER A 25 -26.76 -5.00 -23.96
CA SER A 25 -27.46 -3.81 -23.46
C SER A 25 -29.01 -3.99 -23.46
N PRO A 26 -29.82 -2.94 -23.22
CA PRO A 26 -30.71 -2.78 -22.07
C PRO A 26 -32.21 -3.03 -22.39
N ASP A 27 -33.06 -3.21 -21.38
CA ASP A 27 -34.52 -3.17 -21.56
C ASP A 27 -35.18 -2.02 -20.74
N PRO A 28 -36.08 -1.21 -21.33
CA PRO A 28 -36.66 -0.03 -20.71
C PRO A 28 -38.11 -0.19 -20.17
N GLY A 29 -38.29 0.01 -18.86
CA GLY A 29 -39.49 0.54 -18.16
C GLY A 29 -40.90 -0.03 -18.46
N PRO A 30 -41.99 0.65 -18.04
CA PRO A 30 -42.27 1.35 -16.77
C PRO A 30 -43.50 0.72 -16.05
N THR A 31 -43.87 1.18 -14.84
CA THR A 31 -45.25 1.52 -14.41
C THR A 31 -45.30 1.69 -12.89
N ALA A 32 -45.64 2.90 -12.45
CA ALA A 32 -46.07 3.21 -11.09
C ALA A 32 -47.57 2.90 -10.94
N VAL A 33 -47.97 2.28 -9.83
CA VAL A 33 -49.33 2.43 -9.27
C VAL A 33 -49.20 2.38 -7.74
N GLY A 34 -49.57 3.47 -7.07
CA GLY A 34 -49.78 3.48 -5.64
C GLY A 34 -51.16 2.94 -5.27
N THR A 35 -51.31 2.42 -4.06
CA THR A 35 -52.53 2.58 -3.24
C THR A 35 -52.24 2.19 -1.79
N THR A 36 -52.67 3.09 -0.93
CA THR A 36 -52.84 3.14 0.52
C THR A 36 -53.46 1.88 1.14
N GLY A 37 -53.08 1.55 2.38
CA GLY A 37 -54.01 0.86 3.28
C GLY A 37 -53.42 0.09 4.46
N ALA A 38 -53.48 0.72 5.64
CA ALA A 38 -53.69 0.12 6.96
C ALA A 38 -52.56 -0.73 7.61
N SER A 39 -51.95 -0.15 8.65
CA SER A 39 -51.40 -0.93 9.77
C SER A 39 -51.99 -0.44 11.08
N THR A 40 -52.54 -1.42 11.79
CA THR A 40 -53.16 -1.41 13.11
C THR A 40 -52.17 -1.06 14.23
N THR A 41 -52.72 -0.48 15.31
CA THR A 41 -52.26 -0.47 16.71
C THR A 41 -51.16 -1.48 17.06
N SER A 42 -50.08 -1.02 17.70
CA SER A 42 -49.59 -1.52 19.02
C SER A 42 -48.29 -0.83 19.46
N GLU A 43 -48.34 -0.28 20.69
CA GLU A 43 -47.29 -0.23 21.73
C GLU A 43 -45.92 0.43 21.47
N PRO A 44 -45.42 1.29 22.39
CA PRO A 44 -44.09 1.91 22.26
C PRO A 44 -42.98 0.95 22.75
N PRO A 45 -41.98 0.61 21.93
CA PRO A 45 -40.77 0.00 22.47
C PRO A 45 -39.84 1.08 23.01
N THR A 46 -39.43 0.86 24.25
CA THR A 46 -38.32 1.49 24.97
C THR A 46 -37.16 1.86 24.03
N ALA A 47 -36.74 3.11 24.07
CA ALA A 47 -35.55 3.60 23.40
C ALA A 47 -34.30 2.95 24.02
N GLU A 48 -33.91 1.79 23.52
CA GLU A 48 -32.54 1.31 23.67
C GLU A 48 -31.65 2.13 22.76
N SER A 49 -30.92 3.05 23.37
CA SER A 49 -29.88 3.84 22.74
C SER A 49 -28.72 2.91 22.35
N SER A 50 -28.88 2.20 21.24
CA SER A 50 -27.81 1.47 20.58
C SER A 50 -26.83 2.49 20.00
N SER A 51 -25.78 2.80 20.77
CA SER A 51 -24.61 3.51 20.26
C SER A 51 -24.10 2.78 19.00
N PRO A 52 -24.00 3.44 17.83
CA PRO A 52 -23.42 2.79 16.68
C PRO A 52 -21.92 2.61 16.97
N THR A 53 -21.48 1.37 17.12
CA THR A 53 -20.07 1.03 16.88
C THR A 53 -19.71 1.55 15.49
N PRO A 54 -18.62 2.31 15.31
CA PRO A 54 -18.17 2.68 13.98
C PRO A 54 -17.73 1.40 13.28
N SER A 55 -18.64 0.82 12.49
CA SER A 55 -18.29 -0.19 11.51
C SER A 55 -17.42 0.53 10.49
N ALA A 56 -16.11 0.31 10.53
CA ALA A 56 -15.22 0.76 9.48
C ALA A 56 -15.80 0.24 8.16
N ALA A 57 -16.25 1.14 7.30
CA ALA A 57 -16.65 0.79 5.96
C ALA A 57 -15.49 0.02 5.30
N PRO A 58 -15.76 -1.02 4.51
CA PRO A 58 -14.69 -1.72 3.82
C PRO A 58 -13.91 -0.70 2.99
N SER A 59 -12.62 -0.62 3.26
CA SER A 59 -11.71 0.18 2.47
C SER A 59 -11.67 -0.41 1.07
N ASP A 60 -12.11 0.34 0.06
CA ASP A 60 -12.33 -0.13 -1.33
C ASP A 60 -11.00 -0.35 -2.10
N GLY A 61 -10.11 -1.21 -1.60
CA GLY A 61 -8.80 -1.44 -2.22
C GLY A 61 -8.06 -2.65 -1.69
N ALA A 62 -6.94 -2.98 -2.33
CA ALA A 62 -6.23 -4.24 -2.16
C ALA A 62 -5.39 -4.34 -0.88
N ILE A 63 -5.01 -3.20 -0.28
CA ILE A 63 -4.19 -3.19 0.94
C ILE A 63 -5.05 -3.61 2.15
N PRO A 64 -4.62 -4.61 2.95
CA PRO A 64 -5.36 -4.97 4.15
C PRO A 64 -5.36 -3.82 5.17
N ALA A 65 -6.51 -3.55 5.79
CA ALA A 65 -6.72 -2.39 6.66
C ALA A 65 -5.68 -2.26 7.79
N ALA A 66 -5.16 -3.37 8.30
CA ALA A 66 -4.16 -3.39 9.38
C ALA A 66 -2.79 -2.78 8.97
N TYR A 67 -2.51 -2.66 7.67
CA TYR A 67 -1.29 -2.01 7.15
C TYR A 67 -1.44 -0.50 7.02
N LEU A 68 -2.67 0.00 6.83
CA LEU A 68 -2.95 1.41 6.54
C LEU A 68 -2.56 2.33 7.69
N GLY A 69 -2.16 3.55 7.34
CA GLY A 69 -1.78 4.61 8.27
C GLY A 69 -0.30 4.95 8.24
N THR A 70 0.15 5.69 9.24
CA THR A 70 1.52 6.19 9.33
C THR A 70 2.35 5.39 10.33
N TRP A 71 3.59 5.13 9.95
CA TRP A 71 4.56 4.31 10.62
C TRP A 71 5.89 5.05 10.71
N THR A 72 6.59 4.94 11.83
CA THR A 72 7.84 5.67 12.06
C THR A 72 8.95 4.76 12.56
N THR A 73 10.18 5.11 12.21
CA THR A 73 11.38 4.50 12.77
C THR A 73 12.54 5.49 12.73
N THR A 74 13.59 5.21 13.50
CA THR A 74 14.84 5.97 13.52
C THR A 74 15.98 5.01 13.27
N ILE A 75 16.99 5.47 12.52
CA ILE A 75 18.27 4.76 12.36
C ILE A 75 19.34 5.72 12.83
N ASP A 76 20.13 5.27 13.80
CA ASP A 76 21.26 5.98 14.36
C ASP A 76 22.55 5.56 13.65
N ASN A 77 23.41 6.53 13.34
CA ASN A 77 24.78 6.29 12.92
C ASN A 77 25.71 7.40 13.46
N ALA A 78 26.97 7.40 13.01
CA ALA A 78 27.97 8.37 13.46
C ALA A 78 27.60 9.83 13.16
N ASN A 79 26.77 10.08 12.13
CA ASN A 79 26.36 11.42 11.72
C ASN A 79 25.13 11.90 12.50
N GLY A 80 24.40 10.99 13.15
CA GLY A 80 23.32 11.29 14.07
C GLY A 80 22.07 10.42 13.85
N GLN A 81 20.94 10.98 14.27
CA GLN A 81 19.64 10.35 14.10
C GLN A 81 19.07 10.67 12.74
N HIS A 82 18.63 9.63 12.06
CA HIS A 82 17.90 9.77 10.82
C HIS A 82 16.46 9.28 11.05
N ALA A 83 15.46 10.07 10.72
CA ALA A 83 14.06 9.72 10.90
C ALA A 83 13.47 9.15 9.61
N ARG A 84 12.53 8.22 9.73
CA ARG A 84 11.73 7.72 8.62
C ARG A 84 10.26 7.72 9.02
N ARG A 85 9.43 8.22 8.12
CA ARG A 85 7.98 8.23 8.23
C ARG A 85 7.41 7.58 6.97
N LEU A 86 6.80 6.42 7.12
CA LEU A 86 6.18 5.65 6.06
C LEU A 86 4.66 5.75 6.22
N THR A 87 3.96 6.17 5.17
CA THR A 87 2.50 6.16 5.14
C THR A 87 2.04 5.16 4.10
N LEU A 88 1.11 4.28 4.51
CA LEU A 88 0.39 3.38 3.62
C LEU A 88 -1.07 3.83 3.50
N GLN A 89 -1.53 3.96 2.27
CA GLN A 89 -2.91 4.27 1.92
C GLN A 89 -3.52 3.14 1.08
N GLN A 90 -4.83 3.18 0.91
CA GLN A 90 -5.51 2.26 0.00
C GLN A 90 -5.09 2.49 -1.44
N GLY A 91 -5.22 1.43 -2.25
CA GLY A 91 -5.08 1.47 -3.70
C GLY A 91 -5.17 0.06 -4.28
N GLU A 92 -5.23 0.00 -5.61
CA GLU A 92 -5.14 -1.22 -6.40
C GLU A 92 -3.71 -1.45 -6.91
N VAL A 93 -3.48 -2.56 -7.61
CA VAL A 93 -2.18 -2.85 -8.20
C VAL A 93 -1.82 -1.79 -9.24
N GLY A 94 -0.63 -1.19 -9.11
CA GLY A 94 -0.16 -0.09 -9.93
C GLY A 94 -0.37 1.30 -9.31
N ASP A 95 -1.28 1.45 -8.35
CA ASP A 95 -1.52 2.74 -7.67
C ASP A 95 -0.40 3.08 -6.69
N THR A 96 -0.14 4.37 -6.51
CA THR A 96 0.75 4.88 -5.45
C THR A 96 0.12 4.66 -4.08
N VAL A 97 0.60 3.64 -3.37
CA VAL A 97 0.08 3.28 -2.04
C VAL A 97 1.05 3.62 -0.90
N LEU A 98 2.31 3.88 -1.22
CA LEU A 98 3.35 4.17 -0.22
C LEU A 98 3.94 5.56 -0.46
N SER A 99 4.01 6.34 0.62
CA SER A 99 4.88 7.50 0.73
C SER A 99 5.89 7.28 1.87
N LEU A 100 7.16 7.60 1.64
CA LEU A 100 8.23 7.53 2.63
C LEU A 100 8.95 8.86 2.70
N THR A 101 8.88 9.52 3.85
CA THR A 101 9.75 10.65 4.18
C THR A 101 10.99 10.13 4.92
N ALA A 102 12.16 10.58 4.50
CA ALA A 102 13.42 10.36 5.20
C ALA A 102 14.10 11.69 5.47
N ASP A 103 14.42 11.92 6.75
CA ASP A 103 15.06 13.14 7.21
C ASP A 103 16.32 12.78 8.00
N GLY A 104 17.34 13.62 7.95
CA GLY A 104 18.51 13.41 8.79
C GLY A 104 19.68 14.33 8.46
N PRO A 105 20.78 14.20 9.20
CA PRO A 105 22.01 14.92 8.92
C PRO A 105 22.62 14.47 7.59
N ALA A 106 23.15 15.43 6.83
CA ALA A 106 23.92 15.21 5.61
C ALA A 106 25.42 15.22 5.92
N GLU A 107 26.22 14.57 5.07
CA GLU A 107 27.67 14.38 5.31
C GLU A 107 28.47 15.68 5.33
N ASP A 108 27.98 16.71 4.65
CA ASP A 108 28.55 18.06 4.59
C ASP A 108 28.19 18.94 5.80
N GLY A 109 27.53 18.37 6.82
CA GLY A 109 27.11 19.07 8.03
C GLY A 109 25.75 19.76 7.91
N GLY A 110 25.07 19.62 6.77
CA GLY A 110 23.69 20.06 6.58
C GLY A 110 22.65 19.02 7.03
N SER A 111 21.45 19.14 6.50
CA SER A 111 20.39 18.13 6.62
C SER A 111 19.87 17.75 5.24
N TYR A 112 19.39 16.52 5.10
CA TYR A 112 18.61 16.12 3.94
C TYR A 112 17.14 15.94 4.28
N HIS A 113 16.29 16.18 3.29
CA HIS A 113 14.87 15.83 3.27
C HIS A 113 14.57 15.11 1.96
N CYS A 114 14.09 13.87 2.06
CA CYS A 114 13.70 13.06 0.92
C CYS A 114 12.25 12.61 1.07
N VAL A 115 11.47 12.70 0.00
CA VAL A 115 10.16 12.06 -0.11
C VAL A 115 10.18 11.10 -1.29
N PHE A 116 9.80 9.87 -1.01
CA PHE A 116 9.70 8.80 -1.99
C PHE A 116 8.27 8.32 -2.11
N GLU A 117 7.88 7.94 -3.31
CA GLU A 117 6.58 7.31 -3.57
C GLU A 117 6.76 6.01 -4.32
N ALA A 118 5.90 5.03 -4.02
CA ALA A 118 5.96 3.73 -4.68
C ALA A 118 4.56 3.10 -4.82
N GLY A 119 4.41 2.35 -5.91
CA GLY A 119 3.17 1.67 -6.23
C GLY A 119 3.04 0.28 -5.63
N LEU A 120 1.79 -0.20 -5.50
CA LEU A 120 1.49 -1.59 -5.17
C LEU A 120 1.90 -2.48 -6.35
N ALA A 121 2.78 -3.45 -6.13
CA ALA A 121 3.35 -4.24 -7.21
C ALA A 121 2.46 -5.41 -7.64
N GLU A 122 1.73 -6.02 -6.70
CA GLU A 122 0.84 -7.14 -6.94
C GLU A 122 -0.26 -7.21 -5.88
N GLN A 123 -1.30 -8.00 -6.15
CA GLN A 123 -2.38 -8.22 -5.21
C GLN A 123 -1.86 -8.94 -3.96
N PRO A 124 -2.03 -8.38 -2.75
CA PRO A 124 -1.64 -9.06 -1.52
C PRO A 124 -2.46 -10.34 -1.33
N SER A 125 -1.80 -11.42 -0.90
CA SER A 125 -2.49 -12.59 -0.37
C SER A 125 -2.93 -12.33 1.08
N ALA A 126 -3.93 -13.07 1.57
CA ALA A 126 -4.57 -12.83 2.88
C ALA A 126 -3.57 -12.74 4.04
N ASP A 127 -2.54 -13.59 4.02
CA ASP A 127 -1.51 -13.69 5.08
C ASP A 127 -0.10 -13.35 4.57
N GLY A 128 0.00 -12.84 3.34
CA GLY A 128 1.29 -12.53 2.70
C GLY A 128 1.77 -11.10 2.96
N PRO A 129 3.03 -10.80 2.61
CA PRO A 129 3.53 -9.44 2.61
C PRO A 129 2.83 -8.61 1.53
N VAL A 130 2.68 -7.31 1.80
CA VAL A 130 2.36 -6.33 0.77
C VAL A 130 3.64 -6.05 -0.04
N ARG A 131 3.60 -6.29 -1.36
CA ARG A 131 4.73 -6.01 -2.25
C ARG A 131 4.65 -4.59 -2.80
N ILE A 132 5.68 -3.81 -2.56
CA ILE A 132 5.81 -2.45 -3.06
C ILE A 132 6.86 -2.42 -4.15
N GLY A 133 6.55 -1.81 -5.30
CA GLY A 133 7.48 -1.66 -6.41
C GLY A 133 8.67 -0.74 -6.08
N PRO A 134 9.59 -0.53 -7.03
CA PRO A 134 10.62 0.49 -6.87
C PRO A 134 10.00 1.86 -6.63
N SER A 135 10.66 2.66 -5.78
CA SER A 135 10.21 4.01 -5.44
C SER A 135 10.84 5.06 -6.33
N THR A 136 10.14 6.16 -6.57
CA THR A 136 10.68 7.38 -7.20
C THR A 136 10.93 8.45 -6.13
N VAL A 137 11.81 9.41 -6.43
CA VAL A 137 12.03 10.59 -5.59
C VAL A 137 11.07 11.68 -6.05
N THR A 138 10.15 12.11 -5.20
CA THR A 138 9.25 13.24 -5.47
C THR A 138 9.78 14.54 -4.90
N VAL A 139 10.52 14.46 -3.79
CA VAL A 139 11.24 15.58 -3.19
C VAL A 139 12.63 15.12 -2.78
N GLY A 140 13.63 15.92 -3.10
CA GLY A 140 14.99 15.74 -2.61
C GLY A 140 15.63 17.08 -2.32
N GLU A 141 16.05 17.28 -1.08
CA GLU A 141 16.68 18.50 -0.61
C GLU A 141 17.96 18.14 0.16
N PRO A 142 19.15 18.55 -0.31
CA PRO A 142 19.39 19.09 -1.65
C PRO A 142 19.02 18.09 -2.76
N ALA A 143 18.82 18.59 -4.00
CA ALA A 143 18.32 17.77 -5.12
C ALA A 143 19.13 16.50 -5.41
N THR A 144 20.40 16.46 -5.02
CA THR A 144 21.32 15.32 -5.21
C THR A 144 21.40 14.39 -4.00
N ALA A 145 20.68 14.65 -2.91
CA ALA A 145 20.78 13.87 -1.68
C ALA A 145 20.06 12.51 -1.74
N CYS A 146 19.11 12.34 -2.67
CA CYS A 146 18.16 11.22 -2.66
C CYS A 146 18.23 10.46 -3.98
N THR A 147 18.18 9.13 -3.90
CA THR A 147 18.13 8.23 -5.07
C THR A 147 16.92 7.31 -4.99
N PRO A 148 16.29 6.97 -6.14
CA PRO A 148 15.21 5.97 -6.19
C PRO A 148 15.55 4.69 -5.42
N GLY A 149 14.64 4.25 -4.55
CA GLY A 149 14.79 3.00 -3.80
C GLY A 149 14.33 1.77 -4.57
N ALA A 150 14.93 0.61 -4.30
CA ALA A 150 14.52 -0.68 -4.84
C ALA A 150 13.14 -1.13 -4.30
N ALA A 151 12.57 -2.16 -4.93
CA ALA A 151 11.32 -2.78 -4.49
C ALA A 151 11.44 -3.35 -3.06
N THR A 152 10.32 -3.39 -2.33
CA THR A 152 10.28 -3.87 -0.94
C THR A 152 9.10 -4.76 -0.64
N GLU A 153 9.24 -5.60 0.37
CA GLU A 153 8.16 -6.35 0.99
C GLU A 153 7.82 -5.75 2.34
N ILE A 154 6.53 -5.60 2.64
CA ILE A 154 6.05 -5.09 3.91
C ILE A 154 5.22 -6.17 4.60
N THR A 155 5.58 -6.51 5.83
CA THR A 155 4.87 -7.49 6.66
C THR A 155 4.47 -6.84 7.97
N LEU A 156 3.21 -7.00 8.36
CA LEU A 156 2.78 -6.68 9.71
C LEU A 156 3.16 -7.84 10.64
N GLN A 157 4.02 -7.57 11.62
CA GLN A 157 4.45 -8.55 12.60
C GLN A 157 3.34 -8.82 13.63
N PRO A 158 3.34 -9.99 14.31
CA PRO A 158 2.36 -10.31 15.35
C PRO A 158 2.33 -9.34 16.54
N ASP A 159 3.42 -8.60 16.77
CA ASP A 159 3.53 -7.58 17.81
C ASP A 159 3.01 -6.20 17.38
N GLY A 160 2.41 -6.11 16.19
CA GLY A 160 1.83 -4.89 15.64
C GLY A 160 2.85 -3.95 14.99
N ARG A 161 4.13 -4.32 14.88
CA ARG A 161 5.14 -3.54 14.15
C ARG A 161 5.14 -3.86 12.67
N LEU A 162 5.47 -2.88 11.84
CA LEU A 162 5.60 -3.07 10.40
C LEU A 162 7.08 -3.35 10.08
N GLN A 163 7.37 -4.48 9.45
CA GLN A 163 8.70 -4.79 8.92
C GLN A 163 8.73 -4.54 7.42
N ARG A 164 9.67 -3.73 6.95
CA ARG A 164 9.98 -3.56 5.54
C ARG A 164 11.29 -4.24 5.20
N VAL A 165 11.30 -5.03 4.14
CA VAL A 165 12.48 -5.75 3.65
C VAL A 165 12.79 -5.29 2.23
N ASN A 166 14.04 -4.93 1.96
CA ASN A 166 14.49 -4.67 0.59
C ASN A 166 14.52 -5.98 -0.19
N ALA A 167 13.80 -6.06 -1.32
CA ALA A 167 13.65 -7.30 -2.08
C ALA A 167 14.94 -7.74 -2.78
N THR A 168 15.90 -6.83 -2.98
CA THR A 168 17.19 -7.11 -3.61
C THR A 168 18.28 -7.43 -2.58
N THR A 169 18.37 -6.65 -1.51
CA THR A 169 19.47 -6.76 -0.53
C THR A 169 19.10 -7.56 0.72
N GLY A 170 17.81 -7.75 0.99
CA GLY A 170 17.32 -8.40 2.21
C GLY A 170 17.44 -7.53 3.47
N GLU A 171 17.92 -6.28 3.36
CA GLU A 171 18.00 -5.34 4.47
C GLU A 171 16.62 -5.07 5.07
N LYS A 172 16.56 -4.95 6.40
CA LYS A 172 15.30 -4.87 7.15
C LYS A 172 15.22 -3.59 7.97
N LEU A 173 14.04 -2.98 7.97
CA LEU A 173 13.69 -1.90 8.88
C LEU A 173 12.36 -2.22 9.56
N THR A 174 12.30 -1.98 10.86
CA THR A 174 11.08 -2.16 11.65
C THR A 174 10.54 -0.81 12.07
N TYR A 175 9.24 -0.61 11.88
CA TYR A 175 8.52 0.62 12.16
C TYR A 175 7.47 0.40 13.23
N ARG A 176 7.20 1.45 13.99
CA ARG A 176 6.09 1.51 14.94
C ARG A 176 4.99 2.37 14.36
N ARG A 177 3.75 2.00 14.65
CA ARG A 177 2.60 2.84 14.30
C ARG A 177 2.71 4.17 15.06
N GLN A 178 2.43 5.27 14.38
CA GLN A 178 2.39 6.60 14.99
C GLN A 178 1.09 6.80 15.79
#